data_AF-A0A1G4INX1-F1
#
_entry.id   AF-A0A1G4INX1-F1
#
_cell.length_a   1.000
_cell.length_b   1.000
_cell.length_c   1.000
_cell.angle_alpha   90.00
_cell.angle_beta   90.00
_cell.angle_gamma   90.00
#
_symmetry.space_group_name_H-M   'P 1'
#
loop_
_entity.id
_entity.type
_entity.pdbx_description
1 polymer ?
#
loop_
_entity_poly.entity_id
_entity_poly.type
_entity_poly.pdbx_seq_one_letter_code
_entity_poly.pdbx_strand_id
1 'polypeptide(L)'
;MLKHVLKSTLLKWRANAFNGTLTFGRSVMTRPTVTLNGTSTTFRHMAQSGSSLKRNMHSSAILRQAEAAVKKQPAKNLLNSSKTVGYWLVGTSGLVFGIVVLGGLTRLTESGLSITEWKPVTGTIPPLNEKEWLEEFARYKNSPEFQQLNSHIDLDEFKFIFFMEWVHRLWGRAIGAVFVLPAVYFAVAKKASPRVNRRVFSLACLLGFQGFIGWWMVKSGLDQEQLDERKSKPTVSQYRLTTHLSVAFLLYLGMLWTGIEVLKEAKWVRNPTKALSEFTKLDNPALKPLRRTSLGLLALTFVTAMSGGLVAGLDAGLIYNTFPHMGDNWLPSQRELFDETYARKEDTGDLFWRNLLENPTTVQLNHRILATTTFFSILGLHMWVNRRKHILPKNAVKSMHTMMGVVSLQVTLGIFTLLYLVPIPLASLHQAGAIALLTNALVFASQLRKPRVPMRILVSGLSTKVVQKPNSSILVEAARSAK
;
A
#
# COMPACT_ATOMS: atom_id res chain seq x y z
N MET A 1 -32.31 25.05 19.94
CA MET A 1 -32.20 24.36 21.24
C MET A 1 -30.97 23.45 21.39
N LEU A 2 -30.12 23.26 20.36
CA LEU A 2 -28.84 22.54 20.48
C LEU A 2 -27.60 23.44 20.72
N LYS A 3 -27.75 24.77 20.66
CA LYS A 3 -26.67 25.75 20.94
C LYS A 3 -26.51 26.10 22.43
N HIS A 4 -27.49 25.77 23.28
CA HIS A 4 -27.43 26.06 24.72
C HIS A 4 -26.82 24.94 25.58
N VAL A 5 -26.73 23.71 25.06
CA VAL A 5 -26.16 22.57 25.80
C VAL A 5 -24.62 22.50 25.68
N LEU A 6 -24.04 23.13 24.65
CA LEU A 6 -22.58 23.14 24.43
C LEU A 6 -21.83 24.29 25.13
N LYS A 7 -22.55 25.28 25.69
CA LYS A 7 -21.94 26.44 26.38
C LYS A 7 -21.74 26.23 27.89
N SER A 8 -22.40 25.24 28.51
CA SER A 8 -22.31 25.00 29.97
C SER A 8 -21.16 24.06 30.37
N THR A 9 -20.56 23.32 29.43
CA THR A 9 -19.46 22.38 29.69
C THR A 9 -18.06 22.99 29.57
N LEU A 10 -17.93 24.16 28.94
CA LEU A 10 -16.65 24.86 28.75
C LEU A 10 -16.30 25.87 29.85
N LEU A 11 -17.25 26.22 30.74
CA LEU A 11 -17.00 27.15 31.85
C LEU A 11 -16.49 26.49 33.14
N LYS A 12 -16.44 25.15 33.23
CA LYS A 12 -15.95 24.44 34.43
C LYS A 12 -14.46 24.07 34.40
N TRP A 13 -13.73 24.43 33.35
CA TRP A 13 -12.31 24.10 33.19
C TRP A 13 -11.35 25.31 33.26
N ARG A 14 -11.87 26.50 33.60
CA ARG A 14 -11.09 27.75 33.60
C ARG A 14 -10.92 28.42 34.96
N ALA A 15 -11.18 27.70 36.04
CA ALA A 15 -10.97 28.17 37.41
C ALA A 15 -10.17 27.12 38.18
N ASN A 16 -8.84 27.14 38.01
CA ASN A 16 -7.83 26.77 39.00
C ASN A 16 -6.44 26.83 38.35
N ALA A 17 -5.94 28.05 38.18
CA ALA A 17 -4.52 28.31 38.06
C ALA A 17 -4.21 29.62 38.79
N PHE A 18 -3.08 29.63 39.50
CA PHE A 18 -2.46 30.70 40.31
C PHE A 18 -2.72 30.69 41.83
N ASN A 19 -1.87 29.94 42.54
CA ASN A 19 -0.86 30.55 43.43
C ASN A 19 0.13 29.49 43.91
N GLY A 20 1.43 29.79 43.85
CA GLY A 20 2.48 28.94 44.43
C GLY A 20 3.76 28.90 43.59
N THR A 21 4.59 29.93 43.73
CA THR A 21 6.03 29.88 43.47
C THR A 21 6.67 28.64 44.11
N LEU A 22 7.63 28.00 43.42
CA LEU A 22 8.85 27.44 44.03
C LEU A 22 9.81 26.86 42.98
N THR A 23 11.08 27.06 43.28
CA THR A 23 12.35 26.85 42.58
C THR A 23 12.63 25.41 42.12
N PHE A 24 13.20 25.24 40.92
CA PHE A 24 13.73 23.96 40.43
C PHE A 24 15.15 23.70 40.97
N GLY A 25 15.24 22.81 41.95
CA GLY A 25 16.49 22.15 42.37
C GLY A 25 16.63 20.78 41.70
N ARG A 26 17.79 20.53 41.10
CA ARG A 26 18.16 19.30 40.38
C ARG A 26 18.50 18.19 41.39
N SER A 27 17.82 17.04 41.36
CA SER A 27 18.34 15.82 42.02
C SER A 27 17.83 14.52 41.41
N VAL A 28 18.68 13.51 41.52
CA VAL A 28 18.70 12.18 40.91
C VAL A 28 18.02 11.17 41.84
N MET A 29 17.25 10.21 41.29
CA MET A 29 16.77 9.00 41.98
C MET A 29 16.68 7.86 40.95
N THR A 30 17.55 6.84 40.92
CA THR A 30 17.66 5.63 41.76
C THR A 30 16.38 4.77 41.86
N ARG A 31 16.53 3.49 41.50
CA ARG A 31 15.51 2.43 41.48
C ARG A 31 15.30 1.83 42.87
N PRO A 32 14.08 1.37 43.24
CA PRO A 32 13.87 0.64 44.47
C PRO A 32 14.13 -0.86 44.30
N THR A 33 14.85 -1.41 45.27
CA THR A 33 15.06 -2.84 45.54
C THR A 33 14.06 -3.26 46.61
N VAL A 34 13.41 -4.40 46.45
CA VAL A 34 12.64 -5.05 47.53
C VAL A 34 13.36 -6.34 47.91
N THR A 35 13.80 -6.38 49.16
CA THR A 35 14.43 -7.49 49.86
C THR A 35 13.39 -8.33 50.60
N LEU A 36 13.54 -9.65 50.58
CA LEU A 36 12.96 -10.56 51.56
C LEU A 36 14.04 -11.59 51.96
N ASN A 37 14.51 -11.49 53.20
CA ASN A 37 15.20 -12.54 53.96
C ASN A 37 14.20 -13.71 54.16
N GLY A 38 14.52 -15.00 54.13
CA GLY A 38 15.77 -15.71 54.33
C GLY A 38 15.61 -16.63 55.55
N THR A 39 15.62 -17.95 55.37
CA THR A 39 16.20 -18.90 56.33
C THR A 39 16.43 -20.27 55.66
N SER A 40 17.62 -20.77 55.97
CA SER A 40 18.34 -21.95 55.48
C SER A 40 17.80 -23.27 56.01
N THR A 41 17.99 -24.38 55.28
CA THR A 41 18.76 -25.54 55.78
C THR A 41 19.00 -26.59 54.69
N THR A 42 20.27 -26.90 54.51
CA THR A 42 20.88 -27.98 53.72
C THR A 42 20.56 -29.37 54.27
N PHE A 43 20.46 -30.41 53.43
CA PHE A 43 21.08 -31.73 53.70
C PHE A 43 21.26 -32.56 52.42
N ARG A 44 22.42 -33.21 52.33
CA ARG A 44 22.87 -34.13 51.28
C ARG A 44 22.63 -35.59 51.74
N HIS A 45 22.37 -36.46 50.75
CA HIS A 45 22.53 -37.92 50.70
C HIS A 45 21.78 -38.84 51.68
N MET A 46 20.93 -39.72 51.13
CA MET A 46 20.95 -41.15 51.44
C MET A 46 20.27 -41.98 50.33
N ALA A 47 20.78 -43.19 50.12
CA ALA A 47 20.41 -44.12 49.07
C ALA A 47 19.34 -45.14 49.53
N GLN A 48 18.67 -45.73 48.54
CA GLN A 48 17.95 -47.02 48.52
C GLN A 48 16.72 -47.23 49.43
N SER A 49 15.57 -47.49 48.79
CA SER A 49 14.77 -48.72 48.96
C SER A 49 13.52 -48.65 48.06
N GLY A 50 13.16 -49.77 47.44
CA GLY A 50 12.14 -49.86 46.40
C GLY A 50 10.70 -49.99 46.90
N SER A 51 9.76 -49.69 46.01
CA SER A 51 8.55 -50.52 45.84
C SER A 51 7.93 -50.26 44.46
N SER A 52 7.70 -51.35 43.75
CA SER A 52 7.04 -51.39 42.45
C SER A 52 5.52 -51.25 42.65
N LEU A 53 4.92 -50.24 42.03
CA LEU A 53 3.48 -50.21 41.78
C LEU A 53 3.24 -50.12 40.27
N LYS A 54 3.12 -51.29 39.64
CA LYS A 54 2.60 -51.45 38.28
C LYS A 54 1.13 -51.00 38.26
N ARG A 55 0.87 -49.82 37.70
CA ARG A 55 -0.50 -49.39 37.37
C ARG A 55 -0.74 -49.72 35.90
N ASN A 56 -1.38 -50.86 35.65
CA ASN A 56 -1.84 -51.26 34.31
C ASN A 56 -2.94 -50.30 33.85
N MET A 57 -2.57 -49.24 33.12
CA MET A 57 -3.54 -48.45 32.35
C MET A 57 -3.80 -49.19 31.04
N HIS A 58 -5.03 -49.69 30.88
CA HIS A 58 -5.48 -50.29 29.63
C HIS A 58 -5.32 -49.29 28.47
N SER A 59 -4.46 -49.64 27.53
CA SER A 59 -4.15 -48.91 26.29
C SER A 59 -5.39 -48.61 25.43
N SER A 60 -6.49 -49.34 25.62
CA SER A 60 -7.76 -49.16 24.91
C SER A 60 -8.51 -47.88 25.30
N ALA A 61 -8.39 -47.42 26.56
CA ALA A 61 -9.06 -46.20 27.02
C ALA A 61 -8.38 -44.95 26.48
N ILE A 62 -7.04 -44.94 26.46
CA ILE A 62 -6.23 -43.86 25.88
C ILE A 62 -6.43 -43.79 24.37
N LEU A 63 -6.49 -44.94 23.68
CA LEU A 63 -6.77 -45.00 22.25
C LEU A 63 -8.18 -44.50 21.91
N ARG A 64 -9.21 -44.87 22.69
CA ARG A 64 -10.58 -44.36 22.50
C ARG A 64 -10.72 -42.87 22.80
N GLN A 65 -9.99 -42.35 23.78
CA GLN A 65 -9.99 -40.93 24.12
C GLN A 65 -9.21 -40.10 23.08
N ALA A 66 -8.13 -40.65 22.52
CA ALA A 66 -7.41 -40.09 21.38
C ALA A 66 -8.25 -40.12 20.10
N GLU A 67 -9.00 -41.19 19.85
CA GLU A 67 -9.89 -41.35 18.69
C GLU A 67 -11.11 -40.41 18.77
N ALA A 68 -11.65 -40.20 19.97
CA ALA A 68 -12.70 -39.20 20.24
C ALA A 68 -12.17 -37.76 20.13
N ALA A 69 -10.91 -37.51 20.51
CA ALA A 69 -10.25 -36.21 20.32
C ALA A 69 -9.92 -35.92 18.84
N VAL A 70 -9.61 -36.96 18.05
CA VAL A 70 -9.41 -36.87 16.60
C VAL A 70 -10.74 -36.62 15.86
N LYS A 71 -11.86 -37.19 16.33
CA LYS A 71 -13.21 -36.93 15.79
C LYS A 71 -13.73 -35.50 16.04
N LYS A 72 -13.16 -34.78 17.01
CA LYS A 72 -13.51 -33.39 17.35
C LYS A 72 -12.56 -32.34 16.75
N GLN A 73 -11.80 -32.66 15.70
CA GLN A 73 -11.03 -31.62 15.01
C GLN A 73 -11.98 -30.73 14.19
N PRO A 74 -12.02 -29.41 14.46
CA PRO A 74 -12.71 -28.48 13.57
C PRO A 74 -12.09 -28.61 12.18
N ALA A 75 -12.93 -28.49 11.14
CA ALA A 75 -12.54 -28.66 9.74
C ALA A 75 -11.13 -28.08 9.49
N LYS A 76 -10.18 -28.93 9.04
CA LYS A 76 -8.77 -28.55 8.83
C LYS A 76 -8.71 -27.24 8.04
N ASN A 77 -8.41 -26.14 8.74
CA ASN A 77 -8.29 -24.83 8.10
C ASN A 77 -7.24 -24.91 7.00
N LEU A 78 -7.58 -24.47 5.79
CA LEU A 78 -6.69 -24.50 4.65
C LEU A 78 -5.43 -23.67 4.96
N LEU A 79 -4.25 -24.30 4.93
CA LEU A 79 -2.98 -23.64 5.31
C LEU A 79 -2.44 -22.72 4.20
N ASN A 80 -2.62 -23.11 2.94
CA ASN A 80 -2.23 -22.38 1.74
C ASN A 80 -3.44 -22.15 0.84
N SER A 81 -3.42 -21.09 0.03
CA SER A 81 -4.49 -20.80 -0.93
C SER A 81 -4.18 -21.39 -2.30
N SER A 82 -5.20 -21.59 -3.14
CA SER A 82 -5.04 -21.99 -4.53
C SER A 82 -4.25 -20.94 -5.34
N LYS A 83 -3.41 -21.39 -6.28
CA LYS A 83 -2.68 -20.49 -7.20
C LYS A 83 -3.62 -19.60 -8.02
N THR A 84 -4.85 -20.04 -8.30
CA THR A 84 -5.85 -19.25 -9.03
C THR A 84 -6.21 -17.97 -8.28
N VAL A 85 -6.32 -18.02 -6.95
CA VAL A 85 -6.54 -16.83 -6.11
C VAL A 85 -5.36 -15.86 -6.26
N GLY A 86 -4.14 -16.39 -6.33
CA GLY A 86 -2.93 -15.60 -6.57
C GLY A 86 -2.94 -14.89 -7.93
N TYR A 87 -3.26 -15.61 -9.01
CA TYR A 87 -3.36 -15.02 -10.35
C TYR A 87 -4.48 -13.98 -10.46
N TRP A 88 -5.63 -14.25 -9.85
CA TRP A 88 -6.74 -13.29 -9.81
C TRP A 88 -6.35 -11.99 -9.09
N LEU A 89 -5.69 -12.08 -7.93
CA LEU A 89 -5.21 -10.88 -7.21
C LEU A 89 -4.17 -10.09 -8.00
N VAL A 90 -3.22 -10.78 -8.66
CA VAL A 90 -2.22 -10.11 -9.51
C VAL A 90 -2.90 -9.48 -10.73
N GLY A 91 -3.80 -10.20 -11.40
CA GLY A 91 -4.56 -9.68 -12.55
C GLY A 91 -5.40 -8.47 -12.18
N THR A 92 -6.10 -8.52 -11.06
CA THR A 92 -6.91 -7.39 -10.57
C THR A 92 -6.05 -6.21 -10.17
N SER A 93 -4.86 -6.44 -9.58
CA SER A 93 -3.90 -5.35 -9.36
C SER A 93 -3.44 -4.70 -10.67
N GLY A 94 -3.35 -5.46 -11.77
CA GLY A 94 -3.10 -4.91 -13.11
C GLY A 94 -4.23 -4.01 -13.60
N LEU A 95 -5.49 -4.33 -13.30
CA LEU A 95 -6.61 -3.44 -13.59
C LEU A 95 -6.54 -2.15 -12.76
N VAL A 96 -6.14 -2.24 -11.49
CA VAL A 96 -5.91 -1.06 -10.63
C VAL A 96 -4.74 -0.22 -11.14
N PHE A 97 -3.68 -0.84 -11.67
CA PHE A 97 -2.63 -0.10 -12.37
C PHE A 97 -3.21 0.70 -13.55
N GLY A 98 -4.03 0.04 -14.38
CA GLY A 98 -4.68 0.67 -15.53
C GLY A 98 -5.56 1.86 -15.16
N ILE A 99 -6.43 1.71 -14.14
CA ILE A 99 -7.32 2.82 -13.74
C ILE A 99 -6.57 4.00 -13.16
N VAL A 100 -5.43 3.77 -12.50
CA VAL A 100 -4.60 4.88 -12.01
C VAL A 100 -4.03 5.67 -13.19
N VAL A 101 -3.50 5.00 -14.21
CA VAL A 101 -3.00 5.69 -15.43
C VAL A 101 -4.13 6.45 -16.12
N LEU A 102 -5.29 5.79 -16.28
CA LEU A 102 -6.48 6.43 -16.85
C LEU A 102 -6.94 7.64 -16.04
N GLY A 103 -6.94 7.56 -14.71
CA GLY A 103 -7.27 8.70 -13.84
C GLY A 103 -6.26 9.84 -13.92
N GLY A 104 -4.97 9.52 -14.14
CA GLY A 104 -3.96 10.51 -14.48
C GLY A 104 -4.29 11.24 -15.77
N LEU A 105 -4.67 10.51 -16.81
CA LEU A 105 -5.13 11.10 -18.07
C LEU A 105 -6.35 11.99 -17.87
N THR A 106 -7.40 11.50 -17.17
CA THR A 106 -8.60 12.30 -16.87
C THR A 106 -8.28 13.60 -16.13
N ARG A 107 -7.25 13.62 -15.27
CA ARG A 107 -6.78 14.85 -14.62
C ARG A 107 -5.99 15.75 -15.58
N LEU A 108 -5.09 15.19 -16.37
CA LEU A 108 -4.23 15.93 -17.31
C LEU A 108 -5.02 16.52 -18.49
N THR A 109 -6.17 15.93 -18.84
CA THR A 109 -7.13 16.46 -19.82
C THR A 109 -8.23 17.32 -19.17
N GLU A 110 -8.07 17.68 -17.89
CA GLU A 110 -9.02 18.50 -17.11
C GLU A 110 -10.48 18.02 -17.20
N SER A 111 -10.66 16.70 -17.28
CA SER A 111 -11.96 16.08 -17.51
C SER A 111 -12.64 15.63 -16.22
N GLY A 112 -12.00 15.81 -15.06
CA GLY A 112 -12.40 15.19 -13.80
C GLY A 112 -13.67 15.74 -13.14
N LEU A 113 -14.29 16.79 -13.68
CA LEU A 113 -15.49 17.44 -13.17
C LEU A 113 -16.61 17.61 -14.23
N SER A 114 -16.45 16.99 -15.40
CA SER A 114 -17.42 17.02 -16.50
C SER A 114 -18.76 16.34 -16.18
N ILE A 115 -18.77 15.35 -15.29
CA ILE A 115 -19.97 14.64 -14.82
C ILE A 115 -20.32 15.13 -13.41
N THR A 116 -21.24 16.08 -13.35
CA THR A 116 -21.66 16.76 -12.11
C THR A 116 -22.55 15.90 -11.21
N GLU A 117 -23.22 14.90 -11.77
CA GLU A 117 -24.15 14.05 -11.04
C GLU A 117 -23.51 12.73 -10.54
N TRP A 118 -23.91 12.32 -9.34
CA TRP A 118 -23.53 11.03 -8.79
C TRP A 118 -24.60 9.97 -9.09
N LYS A 119 -24.41 9.24 -10.20
CA LYS A 119 -25.27 8.11 -10.62
C LYS A 119 -24.49 6.77 -10.58
N PRO A 120 -24.41 6.08 -9.43
CA PRO A 120 -23.60 4.85 -9.30
C PRO A 120 -24.02 3.68 -10.19
N VAL A 121 -25.32 3.55 -10.45
CA VAL A 121 -25.89 2.43 -11.21
C VAL A 121 -26.27 2.87 -12.62
N THR A 122 -27.14 3.86 -12.74
CA THR A 122 -27.70 4.33 -14.02
C THR A 122 -26.67 5.02 -14.93
N GLY A 123 -25.64 5.65 -14.36
CA GLY A 123 -24.58 6.29 -15.14
C GLY A 123 -23.59 5.30 -15.77
N THR A 124 -23.95 4.02 -15.94
CA THR A 124 -23.13 3.00 -16.62
C THR A 124 -23.27 3.12 -18.12
N ILE A 125 -24.43 3.59 -18.58
CA ILE A 125 -24.72 3.87 -19.99
C ILE A 125 -24.48 5.38 -20.20
N PRO A 126 -23.64 5.78 -21.18
CA PRO A 126 -23.45 7.19 -21.53
C PRO A 126 -24.66 7.70 -22.34
N PRO A 127 -24.80 9.01 -22.57
CA PRO A 127 -25.81 9.55 -23.47
C PRO A 127 -25.73 8.90 -24.86
N LEU A 128 -26.86 8.41 -25.37
CA LEU A 128 -26.93 7.62 -26.61
C LEU A 128 -27.46 8.40 -27.81
N ASN A 129 -28.12 9.54 -27.57
CA ASN A 129 -28.69 10.39 -28.60
C ASN A 129 -28.38 11.87 -28.35
N GLU A 130 -28.58 12.69 -29.37
CA GLU A 130 -28.26 14.12 -29.33
C GLU A 130 -29.00 14.88 -28.22
N LYS A 131 -30.28 14.54 -27.98
CA LYS A 131 -31.07 15.17 -26.93
C LYS A 131 -30.44 14.94 -25.55
N GLU A 132 -30.06 13.71 -25.22
CA GLU A 132 -29.40 13.38 -23.96
C GLU A 132 -28.05 14.09 -23.82
N TRP A 133 -27.28 14.21 -24.91
CA TRP A 133 -26.03 14.96 -24.92
C TRP A 133 -26.23 16.44 -24.64
N LEU A 134 -27.25 17.06 -25.23
CA LEU A 134 -27.60 18.46 -24.98
C LEU A 134 -28.08 18.68 -23.54
N GLU A 135 -28.80 17.73 -22.96
CA GLU A 135 -29.22 17.79 -21.55
C GLU A 135 -28.03 17.74 -20.58
N GLU A 136 -27.09 16.82 -20.78
CA GLU A 136 -25.88 16.74 -19.95
C GLU A 136 -24.96 17.96 -20.16
N PHE A 137 -24.83 18.46 -21.40
CA PHE A 137 -24.07 19.68 -21.65
C PHE A 137 -24.71 20.90 -20.99
N ALA A 138 -26.05 21.02 -21.02
CA ALA A 138 -26.76 22.09 -20.32
C ALA A 138 -26.52 22.03 -18.79
N ARG A 139 -26.43 20.84 -18.20
CA ARG A 139 -26.05 20.69 -16.79
C ARG A 139 -24.60 21.11 -16.55
N TYR A 140 -23.69 20.72 -17.45
CA TYR A 140 -22.28 21.11 -17.36
C TYR A 140 -22.09 22.63 -17.43
N LYS A 141 -22.86 23.33 -18.28
CA LYS A 141 -22.85 24.80 -18.37
C LYS A 141 -23.18 25.52 -17.06
N ASN A 142 -23.92 24.86 -16.17
CA ASN A 142 -24.26 25.38 -14.85
C ASN A 142 -23.16 25.12 -13.79
N SER A 143 -22.10 24.39 -14.14
CA SER A 143 -20.99 24.09 -13.23
C SER A 143 -20.01 25.26 -13.10
N PRO A 144 -19.32 25.38 -11.95
CA PRO A 144 -18.24 26.36 -11.80
C PRO A 144 -17.11 26.18 -12.81
N GLU A 145 -16.79 24.93 -13.18
CA GLU A 145 -15.73 24.61 -14.14
C GLU A 145 -16.03 25.18 -15.53
N PHE A 146 -17.26 25.00 -16.04
CA PHE A 146 -17.66 25.62 -17.30
C PHE A 146 -17.66 27.14 -17.22
N GLN A 147 -18.20 27.72 -16.15
CA GLN A 147 -18.31 29.17 -16.02
C GLN A 147 -16.96 29.89 -15.94
N GLN A 148 -15.95 29.27 -15.35
CA GLN A 148 -14.66 29.92 -15.09
C GLN A 148 -13.51 29.45 -16.00
N LEU A 149 -13.53 28.21 -16.48
CA LEU A 149 -12.43 27.61 -17.24
C LEU A 149 -12.85 27.22 -18.66
N ASN A 150 -14.00 26.56 -18.79
CA ASN A 150 -14.39 25.90 -20.05
C ASN A 150 -15.53 26.59 -20.81
N SER A 151 -15.75 27.88 -20.59
CA SER A 151 -16.87 28.62 -21.21
C SER A 151 -16.78 28.74 -22.74
N HIS A 152 -15.62 28.40 -23.30
CA HIS A 152 -15.29 28.47 -24.71
C HIS A 152 -15.56 27.16 -25.47
N ILE A 153 -15.79 26.04 -24.76
CA ILE A 153 -15.86 24.73 -25.40
C ILE A 153 -17.22 24.47 -26.06
N ASP A 154 -17.22 23.74 -27.17
CA ASP A 154 -18.43 23.28 -27.84
C ASP A 154 -18.94 21.91 -27.33
N LEU A 155 -19.98 21.39 -27.98
CA LEU A 155 -20.57 20.10 -27.60
C LEU A 155 -19.62 18.91 -27.87
N ASP A 156 -18.80 18.98 -28.91
CA ASP A 156 -17.91 17.88 -29.28
C ASP A 156 -16.67 17.83 -28.36
N GLU A 157 -16.15 18.99 -27.98
CA GLU A 157 -15.15 19.11 -26.91
C GLU A 157 -15.71 18.64 -25.55
N PHE A 158 -16.96 18.98 -25.24
CA PHE A 158 -17.65 18.45 -24.05
C PHE A 158 -17.76 16.92 -24.07
N LYS A 159 -18.13 16.31 -25.21
CA LYS A 159 -18.18 14.84 -25.34
C LYS A 159 -16.83 14.19 -25.03
N PHE A 160 -15.73 14.80 -25.46
CA PHE A 160 -14.39 14.28 -25.18
C PHE A 160 -14.09 14.23 -23.67
N ILE A 161 -14.27 15.35 -22.96
CA ILE A 161 -14.02 15.39 -21.51
C ILE A 161 -15.00 14.48 -20.74
N PHE A 162 -16.27 14.46 -21.14
CA PHE A 162 -17.28 13.57 -20.57
C PHE A 162 -16.86 12.11 -20.71
N PHE A 163 -16.40 11.70 -21.90
CA PHE A 163 -16.03 10.31 -22.17
C PHE A 163 -14.81 9.88 -21.36
N MET A 164 -13.80 10.76 -21.22
CA MET A 164 -12.63 10.50 -20.38
C MET A 164 -13.01 10.23 -18.92
N GLU A 165 -13.94 11.00 -18.38
CA GLU A 165 -14.43 10.80 -17.02
C GLU A 165 -15.34 9.56 -16.90
N TRP A 166 -16.24 9.37 -17.86
CA TRP A 166 -17.16 8.23 -17.89
C TRP A 166 -16.40 6.89 -17.97
N VAL A 167 -15.39 6.77 -18.85
CA VAL A 167 -14.57 5.55 -18.95
C VAL A 167 -13.84 5.30 -17.64
N HIS A 168 -13.29 6.34 -16.99
CA HIS A 168 -12.63 6.20 -15.70
C HIS A 168 -13.59 5.66 -14.62
N ARG A 169 -14.80 6.23 -14.52
CA ARG A 169 -15.85 5.80 -13.58
C ARG A 169 -16.33 4.37 -13.87
N LEU A 170 -16.58 4.04 -15.15
CA LEU A 170 -17.00 2.71 -15.58
C LEU A 170 -15.94 1.66 -15.25
N TRP A 171 -14.67 1.96 -15.50
CA TRP A 171 -13.55 1.07 -15.20
C TRP A 171 -13.45 0.79 -13.69
N GLY A 172 -13.72 1.80 -12.85
CA GLY A 172 -13.80 1.63 -11.40
C GLY A 172 -14.88 0.63 -10.97
N ARG A 173 -16.07 0.70 -11.59
CA ARG A 173 -17.17 -0.25 -11.34
C ARG A 173 -16.82 -1.65 -11.81
N ALA A 174 -16.20 -1.77 -12.98
CA ALA A 174 -15.75 -3.05 -13.52
C ALA A 174 -14.73 -3.72 -12.58
N ILE A 175 -13.75 -2.97 -12.05
CA ILE A 175 -12.83 -3.48 -11.02
C ILE A 175 -13.59 -3.93 -9.78
N GLY A 176 -14.59 -3.16 -9.34
CA GLY A 176 -15.51 -3.53 -8.27
C GLY A 176 -16.10 -4.93 -8.47
N ALA A 177 -16.70 -5.19 -9.63
CA ALA A 177 -17.30 -6.48 -9.94
C ALA A 177 -16.26 -7.61 -10.07
N VAL A 178 -15.16 -7.38 -10.80
CA VAL A 178 -14.07 -8.35 -11.04
C VAL A 178 -13.32 -8.68 -9.75
N PHE A 179 -13.35 -7.81 -8.74
CA PHE A 179 -12.79 -8.10 -7.43
C PHE A 179 -13.81 -8.78 -6.51
N VAL A 180 -14.99 -8.19 -6.31
CA VAL A 180 -15.92 -8.65 -5.27
C VAL A 180 -16.55 -10.00 -5.62
N LEU A 181 -16.95 -10.24 -6.87
CA LEU A 181 -17.61 -11.50 -7.25
C LEU A 181 -16.68 -12.72 -7.08
N PRO A 182 -15.42 -12.72 -7.60
CA PRO A 182 -14.50 -13.81 -7.35
C PRO A 182 -14.08 -13.92 -5.89
N ALA A 183 -13.99 -12.81 -5.15
CA ALA A 183 -13.68 -12.84 -3.71
C ALA A 183 -14.72 -13.67 -2.93
N VAL A 184 -16.01 -13.43 -3.17
CA VAL A 184 -17.11 -14.19 -2.56
C VAL A 184 -17.02 -15.65 -2.98
N TYR A 185 -16.87 -15.92 -4.28
CA TYR A 185 -16.73 -17.28 -4.79
C TYR A 185 -15.57 -18.04 -4.14
N PHE A 186 -14.37 -17.46 -4.05
CA PHE A 186 -13.20 -18.12 -3.47
C PHE A 186 -13.34 -18.38 -1.97
N ALA A 187 -14.04 -17.50 -1.25
CA ALA A 187 -14.34 -17.70 0.17
C ALA A 187 -15.32 -18.87 0.36
N VAL A 188 -16.44 -18.88 -0.37
CA VAL A 188 -17.47 -19.93 -0.29
C VAL A 188 -16.93 -21.28 -0.78
N ALA A 189 -16.19 -21.29 -1.90
CA ALA A 189 -15.58 -22.50 -2.45
C ALA A 189 -14.34 -22.99 -1.67
N LYS A 190 -14.01 -22.35 -0.53
CA LYS A 190 -12.85 -22.68 0.33
C LYS A 190 -11.52 -22.79 -0.45
N LYS A 191 -11.35 -21.96 -1.49
CA LYS A 191 -10.14 -21.91 -2.33
C LYS A 191 -9.04 -21.02 -1.74
N ALA A 192 -9.39 -20.19 -0.76
CA ALA A 192 -8.49 -19.30 -0.04
C ALA A 192 -8.45 -19.63 1.46
N SER A 193 -7.27 -19.49 2.06
CA SER A 193 -7.09 -19.70 3.50
C SER A 193 -7.77 -18.60 4.32
N PRO A 194 -8.16 -18.85 5.58
CA PRO A 194 -8.80 -17.83 6.43
C PRO A 194 -8.00 -16.52 6.53
N ARG A 195 -6.66 -16.63 6.52
CA ARG A 195 -5.75 -15.47 6.49
C ARG A 195 -5.90 -14.65 5.21
N VAL A 196 -5.96 -15.32 4.05
CA VAL A 196 -6.13 -14.65 2.76
C VAL A 196 -7.53 -14.06 2.65
N ASN A 197 -8.57 -14.78 3.08
CA ASN A 197 -9.95 -14.26 3.12
C ASN A 197 -10.06 -12.99 3.95
N ARG A 198 -9.45 -12.93 5.15
CA ARG A 198 -9.44 -11.71 5.96
C ARG A 198 -8.78 -10.53 5.25
N ARG A 199 -7.68 -10.76 4.53
CA ARG A 199 -7.02 -9.71 3.74
C ARG A 199 -7.86 -9.28 2.55
N VAL A 200 -8.44 -10.22 1.81
CA VAL A 200 -9.32 -9.93 0.68
C VAL A 200 -10.54 -9.13 1.14
N PHE A 201 -11.11 -9.45 2.30
CA PHE A 201 -12.18 -8.67 2.91
C PHE A 201 -11.72 -7.24 3.23
N SER A 202 -10.57 -7.06 3.89
CA SER A 202 -10.02 -5.72 4.13
C SER A 202 -9.78 -4.92 2.83
N LEU A 203 -9.31 -5.59 1.76
CA LEU A 203 -9.14 -4.98 0.44
C LEU A 203 -10.48 -4.62 -0.21
N ALA A 204 -11.53 -5.42 0.00
CA ALA A 204 -12.89 -5.10 -0.46
C ALA A 204 -13.44 -3.86 0.25
N CYS A 205 -13.24 -3.74 1.57
CA CYS A 205 -13.60 -2.53 2.31
C CYS A 205 -12.81 -1.31 1.79
N LEU A 206 -11.50 -1.48 1.52
CA LEU A 206 -10.67 -0.41 0.98
C LEU A 206 -11.09 0.00 -0.44
N LEU A 207 -11.54 -0.94 -1.28
CA LEU A 207 -12.11 -0.67 -2.60
C LEU A 207 -13.44 0.10 -2.50
N GLY A 208 -14.31 -0.25 -1.55
CA GLY A 208 -15.52 0.54 -1.26
C GLY A 208 -15.19 1.95 -0.78
N PHE A 209 -14.22 2.07 0.13
CA PHE A 209 -13.72 3.36 0.60
C PHE A 209 -13.08 4.19 -0.52
N GLN A 210 -12.44 3.56 -1.49
CA GLN A 210 -11.90 4.23 -2.66
C GLN A 210 -13.00 4.95 -3.48
N GLY A 211 -14.16 4.29 -3.65
CA GLY A 211 -15.33 4.91 -4.29
C GLY A 211 -15.86 6.12 -3.50
N PHE A 212 -15.89 6.02 -2.17
CA PHE A 212 -16.27 7.14 -1.28
C PHE A 212 -15.30 8.32 -1.42
N ILE A 213 -13.99 8.07 -1.39
CA ILE A 213 -12.96 9.12 -1.58
C ILE A 213 -13.07 9.74 -2.98
N GLY A 214 -13.35 8.95 -4.01
CA GLY A 214 -13.57 9.47 -5.38
C GLY A 214 -14.75 10.44 -5.46
N TRP A 215 -15.87 10.12 -4.81
CA TRP A 215 -17.00 11.06 -4.70
C TRP A 215 -16.62 12.33 -3.92
N TRP A 216 -15.95 12.19 -2.77
CA TRP A 216 -15.50 13.32 -1.94
C TRP A 216 -14.50 14.23 -2.67
N MET A 217 -13.68 13.65 -3.54
CA MET A 217 -12.73 14.34 -4.41
C MET A 217 -13.45 15.19 -5.46
N VAL A 218 -14.42 14.64 -6.20
CA VAL A 218 -15.19 15.38 -7.22
C VAL A 218 -16.02 16.49 -6.58
N LYS A 219 -16.68 16.21 -5.46
CA LYS A 219 -17.47 17.23 -4.73
C LYS A 219 -16.64 18.47 -4.41
N SER A 220 -15.32 18.32 -4.21
CA SER A 220 -14.44 19.44 -3.87
C SER A 220 -14.24 20.48 -4.96
N GLY A 221 -14.43 20.09 -6.22
CA GLY A 221 -14.28 20.98 -7.37
C GLY A 221 -15.59 21.64 -7.81
N LEU A 222 -16.73 21.17 -7.30
CA LEU A 222 -18.07 21.67 -7.65
C LEU A 222 -18.70 22.56 -6.57
N ASP A 223 -18.11 22.60 -5.38
CA ASP A 223 -18.64 23.27 -4.19
C ASP A 223 -18.00 24.67 -4.03
N GLN A 224 -18.79 25.72 -4.26
CA GLN A 224 -18.30 27.11 -4.28
C GLN A 224 -17.69 27.56 -2.96
N GLU A 225 -18.28 27.19 -1.81
CA GLU A 225 -17.77 27.55 -0.49
C GLU A 225 -16.33 27.00 -0.31
N GLN A 226 -16.10 25.77 -0.78
CA GLN A 226 -14.78 25.15 -0.69
C GLN A 226 -13.75 25.74 -1.67
N LEU A 227 -14.20 26.25 -2.82
CA LEU A 227 -13.33 26.95 -3.77
C LEU A 227 -12.89 28.30 -3.20
N ASP A 228 -13.84 29.03 -2.61
CA ASP A 228 -13.61 30.33 -1.99
C ASP A 228 -12.67 30.21 -0.76
N GLU A 229 -12.90 29.23 0.11
CA GLU A 229 -12.06 28.93 1.28
C GLU A 229 -10.60 28.62 0.93
N ARG A 230 -10.36 28.05 -0.27
CA ARG A 230 -9.03 27.66 -0.74
C ARG A 230 -8.43 28.68 -1.72
N LYS A 231 -9.18 29.72 -2.10
CA LYS A 231 -8.79 30.69 -3.14
C LYS A 231 -8.31 29.99 -4.42
N SER A 232 -8.97 28.90 -4.80
CA SER A 232 -8.56 28.04 -5.92
C SER A 232 -9.54 28.12 -7.07
N LYS A 233 -9.04 27.96 -8.30
CA LYS A 233 -9.88 27.67 -9.48
C LYS A 233 -10.73 26.41 -9.24
N PRO A 234 -11.80 26.16 -10.04
CA PRO A 234 -12.65 24.97 -9.96
C PRO A 234 -11.92 23.67 -10.32
N THR A 235 -10.96 23.29 -9.50
CA THR A 235 -10.18 22.07 -9.63
C THR A 235 -10.33 21.23 -8.38
N VAL A 236 -10.08 19.93 -8.54
CA VAL A 236 -10.04 19.02 -7.41
C VAL A 236 -8.91 19.42 -6.47
N SER A 237 -9.19 19.50 -5.16
CA SER A 237 -8.16 19.75 -4.16
C SER A 237 -7.02 18.72 -4.25
N GLN A 238 -5.77 19.20 -4.29
CA GLN A 238 -4.55 18.40 -4.29
C GLN A 238 -4.50 17.39 -3.12
N TYR A 239 -5.07 17.74 -1.97
CA TYR A 239 -5.17 16.83 -0.82
C TYR A 239 -6.11 15.66 -1.11
N ARG A 240 -7.26 15.92 -1.72
CA ARG A 240 -8.27 14.88 -2.01
C ARG A 240 -7.81 14.00 -3.17
N LEU A 241 -7.22 14.61 -4.20
CA LEU A 241 -6.57 13.91 -5.30
C LEU A 241 -5.48 12.96 -4.79
N THR A 242 -4.54 13.48 -3.99
CA THR A 242 -3.44 12.67 -3.44
C THR A 242 -3.94 11.62 -2.47
N THR A 243 -5.00 11.88 -1.70
CA THR A 243 -5.64 10.88 -0.84
C THR A 243 -6.26 9.76 -1.67
N HIS A 244 -6.99 10.08 -2.74
CA HIS A 244 -7.56 9.11 -3.66
C HIS A 244 -6.48 8.24 -4.31
N LEU A 245 -5.40 8.87 -4.77
CA LEU A 245 -4.23 8.20 -5.33
C LEU A 245 -3.54 7.29 -4.30
N SER A 246 -3.36 7.78 -3.07
CA SER A 246 -2.76 7.03 -1.96
C SER A 246 -3.51 5.74 -1.66
N VAL A 247 -4.84 5.83 -1.53
CA VAL A 247 -5.69 4.68 -1.26
C VAL A 247 -5.70 3.71 -2.45
N ALA A 248 -5.70 4.21 -3.70
CA ALA A 248 -5.52 3.38 -4.89
C ALA A 248 -4.22 2.58 -4.84
N PHE A 249 -3.11 3.24 -4.48
CA PHE A 249 -1.79 2.62 -4.40
C PHE A 249 -1.75 1.59 -3.27
N LEU A 250 -2.32 1.88 -2.10
CA LEU A 250 -2.41 0.93 -1.00
C LEU A 250 -3.23 -0.30 -1.36
N LEU A 251 -4.35 -0.11 -2.08
CA LEU A 251 -5.15 -1.20 -2.61
C LEU A 251 -4.35 -2.04 -3.61
N TYR A 252 -3.70 -1.40 -4.57
CA TYR A 252 -2.80 -2.02 -5.55
C TYR A 252 -1.72 -2.86 -4.88
N LEU A 253 -0.95 -2.28 -3.95
CA LEU A 253 0.12 -2.95 -3.22
C LEU A 253 -0.41 -4.10 -2.37
N GLY A 254 -1.57 -3.93 -1.72
CA GLY A 254 -2.19 -4.96 -0.91
C GLY A 254 -2.64 -6.18 -1.72
N MET A 255 -3.26 -5.94 -2.88
CA MET A 255 -3.62 -6.98 -3.84
C MET A 255 -2.38 -7.69 -4.37
N LEU A 256 -1.40 -6.93 -4.87
CA LEU A 256 -0.18 -7.47 -5.46
C LEU A 256 0.65 -8.26 -4.44
N TRP A 257 0.86 -7.72 -3.24
CA TRP A 257 1.56 -8.41 -2.15
C TRP A 257 0.89 -9.74 -1.81
N THR A 258 -0.44 -9.73 -1.67
CA THR A 258 -1.20 -10.93 -1.31
C THR A 258 -1.16 -11.95 -2.45
N GLY A 259 -1.28 -11.51 -3.70
CA GLY A 259 -1.18 -12.36 -4.88
C GLY A 259 0.20 -13.03 -5.01
N ILE A 260 1.28 -12.26 -4.90
CA ILE A 260 2.66 -12.78 -4.92
C ILE A 260 2.89 -13.75 -3.75
N GLU A 261 2.39 -13.43 -2.55
CA GLU A 261 2.49 -14.32 -1.38
C GLU A 261 1.83 -15.68 -1.67
N VAL A 262 0.61 -15.70 -2.20
CA VAL A 262 -0.10 -16.94 -2.55
C VAL A 262 0.64 -17.72 -3.63
N LEU A 263 1.11 -17.06 -4.69
CA LEU A 263 1.83 -17.71 -5.79
C LEU A 263 3.18 -18.29 -5.33
N LYS A 264 3.92 -17.57 -4.48
CA LYS A 264 5.18 -18.06 -3.89
C LYS A 264 4.94 -19.30 -3.03
N GLU A 265 3.91 -19.28 -2.21
CA GLU A 265 3.56 -20.42 -1.34
C GLU A 265 3.12 -21.65 -2.15
N ALA A 266 2.31 -21.45 -3.19
CA ALA A 266 1.94 -22.52 -4.11
C ALA A 266 3.18 -23.12 -4.82
N LYS A 267 4.14 -22.27 -5.22
CA LYS A 267 5.41 -22.71 -5.81
C LYS A 267 6.26 -23.52 -4.82
N TRP A 268 6.31 -23.12 -3.55
CA TRP A 268 7.04 -23.84 -2.51
C TRP A 268 6.43 -25.22 -2.23
N VAL A 269 5.10 -25.31 -2.19
CA VAL A 269 4.39 -26.59 -2.03
C VAL A 269 4.62 -27.52 -3.23
N ARG A 270 4.63 -26.96 -4.45
CA ARG A 270 4.87 -27.76 -5.67
C ARG A 270 6.26 -28.38 -5.71
N ASN A 271 7.29 -27.63 -5.29
CA ASN A 271 8.69 -28.08 -5.32
C ASN A 271 9.38 -27.90 -3.94
N PRO A 272 9.10 -28.78 -2.96
CA PRO A 272 9.56 -28.61 -1.58
C PRO A 272 11.08 -28.58 -1.42
N THR A 273 11.83 -29.41 -2.15
CA THR A 273 13.30 -29.47 -2.08
C THR A 273 13.95 -28.15 -2.49
N LYS A 274 13.48 -27.56 -3.59
CA LYS A 274 13.93 -26.23 -4.06
C LYS A 274 13.51 -25.13 -3.10
N ALA A 275 12.35 -25.25 -2.45
CA ALA A 275 11.90 -24.30 -1.45
C ALA A 275 12.80 -24.29 -0.21
N LEU A 276 13.20 -25.47 0.29
CA LEU A 276 14.09 -25.57 1.44
C LEU A 276 15.46 -24.92 1.19
N SER A 277 16.05 -25.11 0.00
CA SER A 277 17.31 -24.41 -0.35
C SER A 277 17.13 -22.88 -0.43
N GLU A 278 15.97 -22.39 -0.88
CA GLU A 278 15.63 -20.97 -0.81
C GLU A 278 15.49 -20.49 0.65
N PHE A 279 14.87 -21.30 1.51
CA PHE A 279 14.69 -20.97 2.93
C PHE A 279 16.02 -20.81 3.66
N THR A 280 16.99 -21.70 3.40
CA THR A 280 18.35 -21.60 3.96
C THR A 280 19.00 -20.26 3.61
N LYS A 281 18.91 -19.82 2.36
CA LYS A 281 19.42 -18.49 1.96
C LYS A 281 18.68 -17.36 2.68
N LEU A 282 17.36 -17.46 2.76
CA LEU A 282 16.53 -16.47 3.45
C LEU A 282 16.81 -16.44 4.97
N ASP A 283 17.35 -17.50 5.57
CA ASP A 283 17.68 -17.50 6.98
C ASP A 283 18.98 -16.81 7.34
N ASN A 284 19.80 -16.46 6.34
CA ASN A 284 21.03 -15.71 6.55
C ASN A 284 20.78 -14.40 7.35
N PRO A 285 21.40 -14.23 8.53
CA PRO A 285 21.24 -13.05 9.38
C PRO A 285 21.58 -11.72 8.68
N ALA A 286 22.51 -11.75 7.72
CA ALA A 286 22.91 -10.57 6.94
C ALA A 286 21.75 -9.96 6.12
N LEU A 287 20.66 -10.72 5.89
CA LEU A 287 19.46 -10.23 5.20
C LEU A 287 18.48 -9.48 6.13
N LYS A 288 18.68 -9.49 7.46
CA LYS A 288 17.82 -8.74 8.41
C LYS A 288 17.83 -7.23 8.14
N PRO A 289 18.97 -6.53 8.05
CA PRO A 289 18.98 -5.12 7.70
C PRO A 289 18.40 -4.89 6.30
N LEU A 290 18.76 -5.74 5.34
CA LEU A 290 18.26 -5.64 3.96
C LEU A 290 16.73 -5.66 3.85
N ARG A 291 16.04 -6.50 4.64
CA ARG A 291 14.57 -6.52 4.69
C ARG A 291 13.96 -5.22 5.21
N ARG A 292 14.58 -4.64 6.23
CA ARG A 292 14.14 -3.34 6.78
C ARG A 292 14.36 -2.25 5.74
N THR A 293 15.54 -2.20 5.14
CA THR A 293 15.86 -1.25 4.08
C THR A 293 14.96 -1.43 2.86
N SER A 294 14.63 -2.66 2.46
CA SER A 294 13.72 -2.89 1.32
C SER A 294 12.31 -2.37 1.58
N LEU A 295 11.80 -2.51 2.82
CA LEU A 295 10.52 -1.94 3.21
C LEU A 295 10.60 -0.41 3.36
N GLY A 296 11.73 0.11 3.85
CA GLY A 296 12.01 1.55 3.90
C GLY A 296 12.05 2.17 2.51
N LEU A 297 12.68 1.53 1.52
CA LEU A 297 12.65 1.98 0.12
C LEU A 297 11.27 1.91 -0.49
N LEU A 298 10.48 0.87 -0.18
CA LEU A 298 9.09 0.80 -0.61
C LEU A 298 8.29 1.98 -0.05
N ALA A 299 8.46 2.31 1.23
CA ALA A 299 7.80 3.45 1.87
C ALA A 299 8.30 4.80 1.30
N LEU A 300 9.60 4.96 1.10
CA LEU A 300 10.17 6.17 0.48
C LEU A 300 9.64 6.36 -0.93
N THR A 301 9.63 5.30 -1.75
CA THR A 301 9.08 5.34 -3.11
C THR A 301 7.60 5.71 -3.11
N PHE A 302 6.82 5.18 -2.15
CA PHE A 302 5.42 5.55 -1.97
C PHE A 302 5.29 7.04 -1.66
N VAL A 303 6.04 7.56 -0.69
CA VAL A 303 6.02 8.99 -0.31
C VAL A 303 6.43 9.88 -1.48
N THR A 304 7.46 9.51 -2.24
CA THR A 304 7.90 10.22 -3.45
C THR A 304 6.81 10.26 -4.52
N ALA A 305 6.08 9.15 -4.72
CA ALA A 305 4.95 9.14 -5.64
C ALA A 305 3.82 10.04 -5.15
N MET A 306 3.55 10.08 -3.84
CA MET A 306 2.50 10.94 -3.28
C MET A 306 2.85 12.42 -3.35
N SER A 307 4.13 12.79 -3.16
CA SER A 307 4.56 14.17 -3.42
C SER A 307 4.40 14.57 -4.88
N GLY A 308 4.56 13.62 -5.81
CA GLY A 308 4.21 13.83 -7.22
C GLY A 308 2.72 14.05 -7.46
N GLY A 309 1.85 13.39 -6.68
CA GLY A 309 0.40 13.64 -6.67
C GLY A 309 0.04 15.06 -6.23
N LEU A 310 0.78 15.63 -5.26
CA LEU A 310 0.63 17.03 -4.86
C LEU A 310 1.10 17.98 -5.98
N VAL A 311 2.23 17.68 -6.63
CA VAL A 311 2.73 18.45 -7.78
C VAL A 311 1.69 18.51 -8.90
N ALA A 312 1.09 17.36 -9.25
CA ALA A 312 0.04 17.29 -10.27
C ALA A 312 -1.26 17.99 -9.83
N GLY A 313 -1.62 17.92 -8.55
CA GLY A 313 -2.81 18.59 -8.02
C GLY A 313 -2.73 20.11 -8.03
N LEU A 314 -1.53 20.68 -7.90
CA LEU A 314 -1.26 22.11 -7.87
C LEU A 314 -0.80 22.68 -9.22
N ASP A 315 -0.74 21.85 -10.28
CA ASP A 315 -0.11 22.19 -11.56
C ASP A 315 1.34 22.71 -11.41
N ALA A 316 2.01 22.28 -10.33
CA ALA A 316 3.34 22.75 -9.95
C ALA A 316 4.46 22.31 -10.92
N GLY A 317 4.14 21.38 -11.85
CA GLY A 317 5.04 20.97 -12.92
C GLY A 317 5.34 22.08 -13.93
N LEU A 318 4.51 23.13 -13.99
CA LEU A 318 4.63 24.27 -14.91
C LEU A 318 5.35 25.49 -14.33
N ILE A 319 5.84 25.40 -13.08
CA ILE A 319 6.45 26.54 -12.37
C ILE A 319 7.93 26.68 -12.75
N TYR A 320 8.76 25.70 -12.36
CA TYR A 320 10.17 25.66 -12.76
C TYR A 320 10.43 24.53 -13.76
N ASN A 321 10.82 24.90 -14.97
CA ASN A 321 11.05 23.97 -16.09
C ASN A 321 12.53 23.79 -16.47
N THR A 322 13.45 24.13 -15.57
CA THR A 322 14.88 23.81 -15.66
C THR A 322 15.28 22.70 -14.69
N PHE A 323 16.38 22.00 -14.98
CA PHE A 323 16.99 20.96 -14.12
C PHE A 323 18.51 20.90 -14.37
N PRO A 324 19.36 20.74 -13.33
CA PRO A 324 19.04 20.52 -11.92
C PRO A 324 18.66 21.79 -11.15
N HIS A 325 18.93 22.96 -11.72
CA HIS A 325 18.54 24.25 -11.18
C HIS A 325 17.02 24.44 -11.15
N MET A 326 16.54 25.41 -10.36
CA MET A 326 15.17 25.92 -10.38
C MET A 326 15.24 27.40 -10.78
N GLY A 327 15.10 27.65 -12.08
CA GLY A 327 15.36 28.96 -12.68
C GLY A 327 16.86 29.17 -12.82
N ASP A 328 17.33 30.37 -12.52
CA ASP A 328 18.75 30.74 -12.57
C ASP A 328 19.55 30.20 -11.37
N ASN A 329 18.86 29.83 -10.29
CA ASN A 329 19.48 29.42 -9.03
C ASN A 329 19.28 27.92 -8.77
N TRP A 330 20.10 27.35 -7.88
CA TRP A 330 19.91 25.95 -7.43
C TRP A 330 18.61 25.73 -6.65
N LEU A 331 18.19 26.76 -5.90
CA LEU A 331 16.96 26.78 -5.12
C LEU A 331 16.21 28.09 -5.42
N PRO A 332 14.87 28.08 -5.40
CA PRO A 332 14.07 29.30 -5.42
C PRO A 332 14.41 30.23 -4.24
N SER A 333 14.04 31.50 -4.35
CA SER A 333 14.29 32.47 -3.28
C SER A 333 13.51 32.10 -2.00
N GLN A 334 14.01 32.51 -0.82
CA GLN A 334 13.31 32.27 0.45
C GLN A 334 11.89 32.86 0.47
N ARG A 335 11.69 34.00 -0.21
CA ARG A 335 10.37 34.64 -0.34
C ARG A 335 9.39 33.75 -1.10
N GLU A 336 9.85 33.05 -2.13
CA GLU A 336 9.00 32.11 -2.88
C GLU A 336 8.79 30.80 -2.13
N LEU A 337 9.74 30.35 -1.32
CA LEU A 337 9.61 29.10 -0.57
C LEU A 337 8.68 29.22 0.65
N PHE A 338 8.63 30.41 1.27
CA PHE A 338 7.85 30.72 2.46
C PHE A 338 7.01 31.98 2.24
N ASP A 339 6.14 31.92 1.24
CA ASP A 339 5.25 33.02 0.88
C ASP A 339 4.09 33.12 1.89
N GLU A 340 3.92 34.32 2.46
CA GLU A 340 2.89 34.64 3.46
C GLU A 340 1.46 34.57 2.90
N THR A 341 1.29 34.66 1.58
CA THR A 341 -0.02 34.54 0.93
C THR A 341 -0.68 33.17 1.14
N TYR A 342 0.12 32.14 1.45
CA TYR A 342 -0.38 30.81 1.79
C TYR A 342 -0.81 30.67 3.24
N ALA A 343 -0.42 31.57 4.15
CA ALA A 343 -0.93 31.54 5.53
C ALA A 343 -2.44 31.89 5.53
N ARG A 344 -3.22 31.15 6.33
CA ARG A 344 -4.67 31.44 6.48
C ARG A 344 -5.02 31.96 7.86
N LYS A 345 -4.12 31.81 8.83
CA LYS A 345 -4.29 32.40 10.15
C LYS A 345 -3.63 33.77 10.21
N GLU A 346 -4.28 34.70 10.92
CA GLU A 346 -3.74 36.04 11.19
C GLU A 346 -2.40 35.99 11.92
N ASP A 347 -2.19 34.98 12.76
CA ASP A 347 -0.93 34.77 13.51
C ASP A 347 0.19 34.13 12.67
N THR A 348 -0.07 33.81 11.38
CA THR A 348 0.82 33.07 10.46
C THR A 348 1.34 31.73 11.00
N GLY A 349 0.72 31.17 12.05
CA GLY A 349 1.16 29.92 12.67
C GLY A 349 1.01 28.69 11.77
N ASP A 350 0.32 28.81 10.63
CA ASP A 350 0.18 27.76 9.61
C ASP A 350 1.09 27.93 8.38
N LEU A 351 1.92 28.98 8.34
CA LEU A 351 2.78 29.33 7.20
C LEU A 351 3.64 28.16 6.72
N PHE A 352 4.32 27.48 7.65
CA PHE A 352 5.31 26.44 7.32
C PHE A 352 4.67 25.24 6.61
N TRP A 353 3.63 24.64 7.20
CA TRP A 353 3.05 23.41 6.63
C TRP A 353 2.22 23.70 5.38
N ARG A 354 1.63 24.89 5.27
CA ARG A 354 0.92 25.31 4.05
C ARG A 354 1.87 25.54 2.91
N ASN A 355 2.99 26.22 3.12
CA ASN A 355 4.01 26.32 2.08
C ASN A 355 4.54 24.94 1.68
N LEU A 356 4.73 24.02 2.62
CA LEU A 356 5.20 22.67 2.30
C LEU A 356 4.25 21.87 1.39
N LEU A 357 2.94 22.14 1.42
CA LEU A 357 1.90 21.29 0.81
C LEU A 357 0.95 22.01 -0.17
N GLU A 358 0.89 23.34 -0.15
CA GLU A 358 -0.01 24.19 -0.95
C GLU A 358 0.77 25.14 -1.86
N ASN A 359 1.99 25.54 -1.52
CA ASN A 359 2.82 26.39 -2.39
C ASN A 359 3.42 25.57 -3.54
N PRO A 360 3.06 25.83 -4.80
CA PRO A 360 3.53 25.05 -5.95
C PRO A 360 5.06 24.99 -6.06
N THR A 361 5.76 26.10 -5.82
CA THR A 361 7.23 26.17 -5.87
C THR A 361 7.86 25.23 -4.85
N THR A 362 7.42 25.31 -3.60
CA THR A 362 7.94 24.48 -2.51
C THR A 362 7.58 23.01 -2.68
N VAL A 363 6.35 22.71 -3.13
CA VAL A 363 5.91 21.33 -3.42
C VAL A 363 6.73 20.72 -4.55
N GLN A 364 7.03 21.48 -5.61
CA GLN A 364 7.88 21.04 -6.70
C GLN A 364 9.30 20.74 -6.22
N LEU A 365 9.90 21.62 -5.41
CA LEU A 365 11.21 21.40 -4.80
C LEU A 365 11.22 20.13 -3.91
N ASN A 366 10.22 19.97 -3.05
CA ASN A 366 10.08 18.80 -2.18
C ASN A 366 10.06 17.50 -2.99
N HIS A 367 9.30 17.47 -4.09
CA HIS A 367 9.26 16.31 -4.97
C HIS A 367 10.61 16.03 -5.63
N ARG A 368 11.32 17.06 -6.12
CA ARG A 368 12.68 16.93 -6.70
C ARG A 368 13.67 16.34 -5.68
N ILE A 369 13.64 16.80 -4.43
CA ILE A 369 14.48 16.29 -3.34
C ILE A 369 14.14 14.83 -3.04
N LEU A 370 12.86 14.49 -2.90
CA LEU A 370 12.40 13.13 -2.64
C LEU A 370 12.75 12.17 -3.78
N ALA A 371 12.60 12.60 -5.05
CA ALA A 371 12.97 11.81 -6.23
C ALA A 371 14.47 11.53 -6.27
N THR A 372 15.30 12.55 -6.04
CA THR A 372 16.75 12.44 -5.96
C THR A 372 17.18 11.51 -4.82
N THR A 373 16.59 11.69 -3.64
CA THR A 373 16.84 10.82 -2.46
C THR A 373 16.47 9.37 -2.75
N THR A 374 15.33 9.14 -3.41
CA THR A 374 14.85 7.81 -3.80
C THR A 374 15.82 7.13 -4.76
N PHE A 375 16.26 7.85 -5.80
CA PHE A 375 17.22 7.34 -6.78
C PHE A 375 18.54 6.92 -6.12
N PHE A 376 19.15 7.80 -5.34
CA PHE A 376 20.43 7.50 -4.69
C PHE A 376 20.30 6.42 -3.61
N SER A 377 19.16 6.34 -2.92
CA SER A 377 18.91 5.25 -1.96
C SER A 377 18.78 3.89 -2.66
N ILE A 378 18.12 3.83 -3.81
CA ILE A 378 18.03 2.62 -4.64
C ILE A 378 19.39 2.25 -5.23
N LEU A 379 20.16 3.24 -5.71
CA LEU A 379 21.52 3.03 -6.22
C LEU A 379 22.47 2.49 -5.13
N GLY A 380 22.46 3.10 -3.95
CA GLY A 380 23.28 2.62 -2.82
C GLY A 380 22.93 1.18 -2.44
N LEU A 381 21.63 0.84 -2.42
CA LEU A 381 21.22 -0.54 -2.17
C LEU A 381 21.60 -1.49 -3.30
N HIS A 382 21.49 -1.06 -4.56
CA HIS A 382 21.92 -1.82 -5.73
C HIS A 382 23.41 -2.20 -5.64
N MET A 383 24.27 -1.22 -5.32
CA MET A 383 25.70 -1.45 -5.12
C MET A 383 25.96 -2.45 -3.98
N TRP A 384 25.23 -2.32 -2.87
CA TRP A 384 25.35 -3.25 -1.75
C TRP A 384 24.93 -4.68 -2.15
N VAL A 385 23.82 -4.83 -2.88
CA VAL A 385 23.33 -6.14 -3.37
C VAL A 385 24.34 -6.77 -4.34
N ASN A 386 24.92 -5.99 -5.24
CA ASN A 386 25.90 -6.50 -6.21
C ASN A 386 27.15 -7.06 -5.54
N ARG A 387 27.66 -6.39 -4.50
CA ARG A 387 28.79 -6.87 -3.71
C ARG A 387 28.49 -8.16 -2.95
N ARG A 388 27.22 -8.43 -2.63
CA ARG A 388 26.80 -9.57 -1.79
C ARG A 388 25.92 -10.58 -2.52
N LYS A 389 25.83 -10.56 -3.85
CA LYS A 389 24.91 -11.39 -4.65
C LYS A 389 24.93 -12.89 -4.34
N HIS A 390 26.04 -13.44 -3.84
CA HIS A 390 26.20 -14.85 -3.49
C HIS A 390 25.31 -15.31 -2.32
N ILE A 391 25.03 -14.42 -1.34
CA ILE A 391 24.16 -14.76 -0.20
C ILE A 391 22.66 -14.54 -0.47
N LEU A 392 22.30 -13.90 -1.59
CA LEU A 392 20.92 -13.59 -1.93
C LEU A 392 20.26 -14.68 -2.79
N PRO A 393 18.93 -14.85 -2.71
CA PRO A 393 18.18 -15.58 -3.73
C PRO A 393 18.33 -14.92 -5.11
N LYS A 394 18.47 -15.73 -6.18
CA LYS A 394 18.65 -15.23 -7.56
C LYS A 394 17.55 -14.24 -7.97
N ASN A 395 16.30 -14.51 -7.57
CA ASN A 395 15.18 -13.63 -7.87
C ASN A 395 15.28 -12.26 -7.18
N ALA A 396 15.83 -12.20 -5.96
CA ALA A 396 16.03 -10.93 -5.26
C ALA A 396 17.05 -10.06 -6.00
N VAL A 397 18.16 -10.66 -6.45
CA VAL A 397 19.17 -9.98 -7.27
C VAL A 397 18.56 -9.48 -8.59
N LYS A 398 17.82 -10.34 -9.31
CA LYS A 398 17.13 -9.94 -10.54
C LYS A 398 16.18 -8.75 -10.31
N SER A 399 15.32 -8.82 -9.29
CA SER A 399 14.40 -7.72 -8.99
C SER A 399 15.11 -6.42 -8.60
N MET A 400 16.28 -6.50 -7.96
CA MET A 400 17.09 -5.31 -7.65
C MET A 400 17.64 -4.66 -8.92
N HIS A 401 18.13 -5.44 -9.88
CA HIS A 401 18.58 -4.91 -11.17
C HIS A 401 17.42 -4.28 -11.96
N THR A 402 16.25 -4.93 -11.97
CA THR A 402 15.05 -4.37 -12.60
C THR A 402 14.63 -3.06 -11.91
N MET A 403 14.62 -3.01 -10.58
CA MET A 403 14.31 -1.79 -9.82
C MET A 403 15.27 -0.65 -10.15
N MET A 404 16.57 -0.95 -10.32
CA MET A 404 17.56 0.06 -10.73
C MET A 404 17.27 0.60 -12.14
N GLY A 405 16.99 -0.28 -13.11
CA GLY A 405 16.63 0.16 -14.47
C GLY A 405 15.35 1.02 -14.48
N VAL A 406 14.34 0.63 -13.70
CA VAL A 406 13.07 1.36 -13.62
C VAL A 406 13.23 2.71 -12.93
N VAL A 407 14.03 2.83 -11.85
CA VAL A 407 14.25 4.15 -11.22
C VAL A 407 15.04 5.09 -12.13
N SER A 408 16.01 4.57 -12.90
CA SER A 408 16.73 5.37 -13.90
C SER A 408 15.77 5.92 -14.95
N LEU A 409 14.91 5.06 -15.52
CA LEU A 409 13.87 5.50 -16.46
C LEU A 409 12.91 6.51 -15.80
N GLN A 410 12.52 6.29 -14.54
CA GLN A 410 11.60 7.17 -13.83
C GLN A 410 12.15 8.58 -13.66
N VAL A 411 13.43 8.72 -13.28
CA VAL A 411 14.10 10.02 -13.17
C VAL A 411 14.19 10.68 -14.53
N THR A 412 14.57 9.95 -15.58
CA THR A 412 14.61 10.47 -16.95
C THR A 412 13.24 10.99 -17.41
N LEU A 413 12.17 10.22 -17.17
CA LEU A 413 10.80 10.64 -17.48
C LEU A 413 10.40 11.90 -16.69
N GLY A 414 10.79 12.00 -15.42
CA GLY A 414 10.48 13.17 -14.59
C GLY A 414 11.19 14.42 -15.08
N ILE A 415 12.47 14.31 -15.43
CA ILE A 415 13.26 15.40 -16.02
C ILE A 415 12.63 15.84 -17.35
N PHE A 416 12.31 14.91 -18.27
CA PHE A 416 11.72 15.29 -19.55
C PHE A 416 10.30 15.84 -19.43
N THR A 417 9.48 15.32 -18.51
CA THR A 417 8.16 15.91 -18.22
C THR A 417 8.31 17.37 -17.82
N LEU A 418 9.36 17.69 -17.06
CA LEU A 418 9.63 19.04 -16.60
C LEU A 418 10.20 19.94 -17.73
N LEU A 419 11.22 19.47 -18.46
CA LEU A 419 11.87 20.25 -19.52
C LEU A 419 10.93 20.59 -20.68
N TYR A 420 9.98 19.71 -20.99
CA TYR A 420 9.04 19.88 -22.10
C TYR A 420 7.68 20.47 -21.68
N LEU A 421 7.57 21.10 -20.51
CA LEU A 421 6.34 21.76 -20.04
C LEU A 421 5.14 20.81 -19.89
N VAL A 422 5.37 19.68 -19.22
CA VAL A 422 4.36 18.67 -18.84
C VAL A 422 3.53 18.14 -20.02
N PRO A 423 4.13 17.61 -21.11
CA PRO A 423 3.34 17.00 -22.18
C PRO A 423 2.58 15.79 -21.64
N ILE A 424 1.28 15.70 -21.96
CA ILE A 424 0.38 14.64 -21.45
C ILE A 424 0.99 13.23 -21.58
N PRO A 425 1.62 12.83 -22.72
CA PRO A 425 2.23 11.51 -22.83
C PRO A 425 3.38 11.29 -21.85
N LEU A 426 4.26 12.28 -21.65
CA LEU A 426 5.39 12.18 -20.72
C LEU A 426 4.93 12.17 -19.27
N ALA A 427 4.00 13.05 -18.91
CA ALA A 427 3.42 13.10 -17.57
C ALA A 427 2.71 11.77 -17.22
N SER A 428 1.94 11.22 -18.17
CA SER A 428 1.26 9.93 -18.00
C SER A 428 2.24 8.76 -17.90
N LEU A 429 3.30 8.74 -18.72
CA LEU A 429 4.37 7.74 -18.63
C LEU A 429 5.12 7.85 -17.30
N HIS A 430 5.39 9.07 -16.83
CA HIS A 430 6.03 9.30 -15.53
C HIS A 430 5.15 8.78 -14.38
N GLN A 431 3.83 9.01 -14.43
CA GLN A 431 2.90 8.46 -13.45
C GLN A 431 2.85 6.92 -13.50
N ALA A 432 2.76 6.33 -14.69
CA ALA A 432 2.80 4.88 -14.87
C ALA A 432 4.12 4.28 -14.35
N GLY A 433 5.23 4.95 -14.63
CA GLY A 433 6.56 4.60 -14.17
C GLY A 433 6.71 4.67 -12.64
N ALA A 434 6.04 5.61 -11.97
CA ALA A 434 6.04 5.70 -10.51
C ALA A 434 5.41 4.45 -9.87
N ILE A 435 4.27 3.99 -10.39
CA ILE A 435 3.65 2.75 -9.93
C ILE A 435 4.55 1.56 -10.27
N ALA A 436 5.12 1.50 -11.48
CA ALA A 436 6.02 0.42 -11.88
C ALA A 436 7.26 0.34 -10.98
N LEU A 437 7.81 1.48 -10.54
CA LEU A 437 8.89 1.54 -9.57
C LEU A 437 8.44 0.98 -8.21
N LEU A 438 7.26 1.37 -7.75
CA LEU A 438 6.66 0.88 -6.51
C LEU A 438 6.39 -0.64 -6.56
N THR A 439 5.93 -1.15 -7.70
CA THR A 439 5.79 -2.59 -7.99
C THR A 439 7.13 -3.29 -7.82
N ASN A 440 8.21 -2.75 -8.37
CA ASN A 440 9.54 -3.35 -8.28
C ASN A 440 10.10 -3.32 -6.85
N ALA A 441 9.89 -2.22 -6.11
CA ALA A 441 10.25 -2.13 -4.70
C ALA A 441 9.50 -3.18 -3.86
N LEU A 442 8.21 -3.37 -4.12
CA LEU A 442 7.39 -4.39 -3.47
C LEU A 442 7.85 -5.80 -3.82
N VAL A 443 8.10 -6.07 -5.11
CA VAL A 443 8.60 -7.36 -5.58
C VAL A 443 9.93 -7.67 -4.91
N PHE A 444 10.87 -6.73 -4.88
CA PHE A 444 12.16 -6.91 -4.21
C PHE A 444 11.98 -7.23 -2.72
N ALA A 445 11.18 -6.47 -1.99
CA ALA A 445 10.86 -6.75 -0.58
C ALA A 445 10.22 -8.15 -0.41
N SER A 446 9.32 -8.54 -1.32
CA SER A 446 8.67 -9.86 -1.29
C SER A 446 9.67 -11.01 -1.53
N GLN A 447 10.74 -10.80 -2.31
CA GLN A 447 11.79 -11.80 -2.53
C GLN A 447 12.60 -12.08 -1.27
N LEU A 448 12.70 -11.11 -0.37
CA LEU A 448 13.47 -11.22 0.87
C LEU A 448 12.63 -11.76 2.05
N ARG A 449 11.32 -11.88 1.88
CA ARG A 449 10.38 -12.34 2.92
C ARG A 449 10.71 -13.76 3.38
N LYS A 450 10.85 -13.95 4.69
CA LYS A 450 10.96 -15.30 5.28
C LYS A 450 9.63 -16.07 5.12
N PRO A 451 9.67 -17.38 4.87
CA PRO A 451 8.47 -18.20 4.90
C PRO A 451 7.87 -18.23 6.30
N ARG A 452 6.53 -18.26 6.36
CA ARG A 452 5.76 -18.35 7.59
C ARG A 452 6.01 -19.71 8.26
N VAL A 453 5.96 -19.77 9.60
CA VAL A 453 6.18 -21.02 10.36
C VAL A 453 5.28 -22.17 9.87
N PRO A 454 3.96 -21.99 9.65
CA PRO A 454 3.11 -23.06 9.13
C PRO A 454 3.53 -23.56 7.74
N MET A 455 4.02 -22.66 6.88
CA MET A 455 4.50 -23.03 5.55
C MET A 455 5.83 -23.77 5.61
N ARG A 456 6.73 -23.41 6.54
CA ARG A 456 7.97 -24.16 6.77
C ARG A 456 7.67 -25.59 7.19
N ILE A 457 6.80 -25.78 8.17
CA ILE A 457 6.41 -27.11 8.66
C ILE A 457 5.81 -27.94 7.52
N LEU A 458 4.89 -27.36 6.75
CA LEU A 458 4.27 -28.02 5.61
C LEU A 458 5.30 -28.44 4.55
N VAL A 459 6.16 -27.52 4.12
CA VAL A 459 7.17 -27.77 3.07
C VAL A 459 8.19 -28.80 3.53
N SER A 460 8.67 -28.72 4.78
CA SER A 460 9.59 -29.71 5.35
C SER A 460 8.96 -31.11 5.37
N GLY A 461 7.70 -31.23 5.82
CA GLY A 461 6.97 -32.51 5.84
C GLY A 461 6.66 -33.07 4.45
N LEU A 462 6.48 -32.21 3.45
CA LEU A 462 6.34 -32.64 2.05
C LEU A 462 7.68 -33.12 1.48
N SER A 463 8.79 -32.45 1.82
CA SER A 463 10.12 -32.84 1.37
C SER A 463 10.54 -34.21 1.91
N THR A 464 10.26 -34.52 3.18
CA THR A 464 10.57 -35.84 3.76
C THR A 464 9.79 -36.96 3.08
N LYS A 465 8.51 -36.74 2.76
CA LYS A 465 7.70 -37.70 1.98
C LYS A 465 8.23 -37.91 0.55
N VAL A 466 8.70 -36.85 -0.10
CA VAL A 466 9.32 -36.94 -1.43
C VAL A 466 10.63 -37.73 -1.37
N VAL A 467 11.43 -37.55 -0.32
CA VAL A 467 12.70 -38.27 -0.09
C VAL A 467 12.49 -39.72 0.39
N GLN A 468 11.32 -40.07 0.93
CA GLN A 468 10.97 -41.46 1.26
C GLN A 468 10.37 -42.24 0.08
N LYS A 469 9.95 -41.56 -1.00
CA LYS A 469 9.43 -42.18 -2.22
C LYS A 469 10.46 -42.66 -3.28
N PRO A 470 11.78 -42.40 -3.22
CA PRO A 470 12.76 -43.03 -4.09
C PRO A 470 13.30 -44.27 -3.38
N ASN A 471 12.73 -45.45 -3.69
CA ASN A 471 13.26 -46.81 -3.45
C ASN A 471 12.16 -47.87 -3.22
N SER A 472 10.91 -47.63 -3.67
CA SER A 472 9.99 -48.75 -3.86
C SER A 472 10.46 -49.68 -4.99
N SER A 473 11.40 -49.25 -5.85
CA SER A 473 12.06 -50.16 -6.81
C SER A 473 12.99 -51.14 -6.10
N ILE A 474 13.79 -50.72 -5.10
CA ILE A 474 14.69 -51.63 -4.37
C ILE A 474 13.91 -52.67 -3.56
N LEU A 475 12.76 -52.29 -2.97
CA LEU A 475 11.90 -53.26 -2.27
C LEU A 475 11.17 -54.20 -3.25
N VAL A 476 10.82 -53.73 -4.45
CA VAL A 476 10.22 -54.57 -5.51
C VAL A 476 11.25 -55.46 -6.19
N GLU A 477 12.50 -55.02 -6.29
CA GLU A 477 13.62 -55.75 -6.87
C GLU A 477 14.18 -56.77 -5.87
N ALA A 478 14.30 -56.41 -4.59
CA ALA A 478 14.59 -57.36 -3.51
C ALA A 478 13.48 -58.42 -3.34
N ALA A 479 12.21 -58.07 -3.59
CA ALA A 479 11.11 -59.04 -3.61
C ALA A 479 11.08 -59.91 -4.89
N ARG A 480 11.71 -59.48 -5.98
CA ARG A 480 11.89 -60.27 -7.21
C ARG A 480 13.11 -61.19 -7.16
N SER A 481 14.16 -60.82 -6.42
CA SER A 481 15.34 -61.66 -6.19
C SER A 481 15.16 -62.71 -5.08
N ALA A 482 14.03 -62.67 -4.38
CA ALA A 482 13.65 -63.63 -3.33
C ALA A 482 12.62 -64.69 -3.81
N LYS A 483 12.36 -64.76 -5.12
CA LYS A 483 11.67 -65.86 -5.81
C LYS A 483 12.67 -66.56 -6.71
#